data_AF-A0A1C0B789-F1
#
_entry.id   AF-A0A1C0B789-F1
#
_cell.length_a   1.000
_cell.length_b   1.000
_cell.length_c   1.000
_cell.angle_alpha   90.00
_cell.angle_beta   90.00
_cell.angle_gamma   90.00
#
_symmetry.space_group_name_H-M   'P 1'
#
loop_
_entity.id
_entity.type
_entity.pdbx_description
1 polymer ?
#
loop_
_entity_poly.entity_id
_entity_poly.type
_entity_poly.pdbx_seq_one_letter_code
_entity_poly.pdbx_strand_id
1 'polypeptide(L)'
;MIKIFLAFLVLAGIASATEVAICQFKTEYSGFAEDKMTCPGSFEKVTTIKDMYADGWKFKGSYRTNMYEAGGQYRGTKVIKEYTYLVMEKEDK
;
A
#
# COMPACT_ATOMS: atom_id res chain seq x y z
N MET A 1 44.13 5.33 -20.47
CA MET A 1 43.56 5.78 -19.16
C MET A 1 42.17 6.36 -19.38
N ILE A 2 41.15 5.53 -19.63
CA ILE A 2 39.76 6.01 -19.83
C ILE A 2 38.70 5.00 -19.39
N LYS A 3 39.09 3.86 -18.81
CA LYS A 3 38.18 2.73 -18.58
C LYS A 3 37.69 2.56 -17.13
N ILE A 4 38.06 3.46 -16.22
CA ILE A 4 37.67 3.36 -14.80
C ILE A 4 36.51 4.31 -14.43
N PHE A 5 36.19 5.31 -15.27
CA PHE A 5 35.08 6.22 -14.99
C PHE A 5 33.67 5.64 -15.27
N LEU A 6 33.57 4.49 -15.94
CA LEU A 6 32.26 3.89 -16.26
C LEU A 6 31.61 3.16 -15.08
N ALA A 7 32.35 2.87 -14.00
CA ALA A 7 31.77 2.26 -12.80
C ALA A 7 30.97 3.26 -11.94
N PHE A 8 31.22 4.58 -12.08
CA PHE A 8 30.47 5.62 -11.36
C PHE A 8 29.11 5.95 -12.00
N LEU A 9 28.90 5.55 -13.26
CA LEU A 9 27.63 5.79 -13.97
C LEU A 9 26.54 4.75 -13.67
N VAL A 10 26.89 3.62 -13.06
CA VAL A 10 25.92 2.57 -12.74
C VAL A 10 25.27 2.77 -11.37
N LEU A 11 25.89 3.55 -10.46
CA LEU A 11 25.29 3.87 -9.15
C LEU A 11 24.38 5.11 -9.13
N ALA A 12 24.30 5.87 -10.23
CA ALA A 12 23.37 7.00 -10.35
C ALA A 12 21.97 6.60 -10.87
N GLY A 13 21.74 5.30 -11.17
CA GLY A 13 20.60 4.84 -11.97
C GLY A 13 19.39 4.29 -11.20
N ILE A 14 19.42 4.20 -9.88
CA ILE A 14 18.27 3.76 -9.05
C ILE A 14 18.11 4.68 -7.84
N ALA A 15 17.85 5.96 -8.11
CA ALA A 15 17.51 6.95 -7.09
C ALA A 15 16.05 7.43 -7.21
N SER A 16 15.16 6.63 -7.79
CA SER A 16 13.71 6.84 -7.69
C SER A 16 13.11 5.69 -6.89
N ALA A 17 13.41 5.64 -5.60
CA ALA A 17 12.74 4.71 -4.69
C ALA A 17 11.35 5.30 -4.42
N THR A 18 10.42 5.08 -5.35
CA THR A 18 9.05 5.57 -5.16
C THR A 18 8.47 4.92 -3.90
N GLU A 19 8.07 5.77 -2.95
CA GLU A 19 7.56 5.31 -1.66
C GLU A 19 6.20 4.63 -1.87
N VAL A 20 6.05 3.37 -1.48
CA VAL A 20 4.78 2.61 -1.64
C VAL A 20 4.18 2.31 -0.27
N ALA A 21 2.89 2.61 -0.11
CA ALA A 21 2.11 2.35 1.09
C ALA A 21 0.89 1.45 0.78
N ILE A 22 0.65 0.46 1.64
CA ILE A 22 -0.49 -0.46 1.54
C ILE A 22 -1.49 -0.17 2.67
N CYS A 23 -2.51 0.63 2.41
CA CYS A 23 -3.42 1.10 3.43
C CYS A 23 -4.66 0.22 3.59
N GLN A 24 -5.01 -0.11 4.83
CA GLN A 24 -6.19 -0.92 5.18
C GLN A 24 -7.31 -0.04 5.75
N PHE A 25 -8.54 -0.23 5.29
CA PHE A 25 -9.69 0.44 5.89
C PHE A 25 -9.97 -0.08 7.32
N LYS A 26 -10.25 0.84 8.25
CA LYS A 26 -10.57 0.50 9.65
C LYS A 26 -11.97 -0.11 9.81
N THR A 27 -12.89 0.28 8.93
CA THR A 27 -14.28 -0.18 8.88
C THR A 27 -14.55 -0.88 7.55
N GLU A 28 -15.77 -1.40 7.37
CA GLU A 28 -16.22 -1.83 6.05
C GLU A 28 -16.02 -0.66 5.06
N TYR A 29 -15.39 -0.97 3.92
CA TYR A 29 -15.12 0.01 2.87
C TYR A 29 -16.44 0.58 2.37
N SER A 30 -16.66 1.88 2.59
CA SER A 30 -17.90 2.54 2.19
C SER A 30 -17.78 3.28 0.86
N GLY A 31 -16.56 3.38 0.31
CA GLY A 31 -16.30 3.89 -1.03
C GLY A 31 -16.07 5.39 -1.10
N PHE A 32 -15.98 6.07 0.04
CA PHE A 32 -15.79 7.52 0.11
C PHE A 32 -14.33 7.90 0.34
N ALA A 33 -13.93 9.08 -0.13
CA ALA A 33 -12.55 9.56 -0.03
C ALA A 33 -12.13 9.88 1.42
N GLU A 34 -13.12 10.10 2.28
CA GLU A 34 -13.02 10.39 3.71
C GLU A 34 -12.90 9.13 4.57
N ASP A 35 -12.99 7.94 3.96
CA ASP A 35 -12.91 6.68 4.68
C ASP A 35 -11.56 6.54 5.38
N LYS A 36 -11.64 6.23 6.68
CA LYS A 36 -10.49 6.11 7.55
C LYS A 36 -9.73 4.82 7.23
N MET A 37 -8.45 4.97 6.94
CA MET A 37 -7.53 3.87 6.69
C MET A 37 -6.26 3.99 7.54
N THR A 38 -5.57 2.86 7.67
CA THR A 38 -4.30 2.72 8.39
C THR A 38 -3.27 2.16 7.42
N CYS A 39 -2.11 2.81 7.29
CA CYS A 39 -1.04 2.41 6.37
C CYS A 39 0.19 1.95 7.18
N PRO A 40 0.81 0.79 6.91
CA PRO A 40 2.01 0.34 7.62
C PRO A 40 3.24 1.20 7.24
N GLY A 41 4.16 1.39 8.19
CA GLY A 41 5.38 2.21 8.05
C GLY A 41 5.55 3.21 9.19
N SER A 42 6.13 4.38 8.94
CA SER A 42 6.23 5.52 9.89
C SER A 42 4.88 6.16 10.26
N PHE A 43 3.76 5.53 9.89
CA PHE A 43 2.41 6.06 9.88
C PHE A 43 1.42 5.11 10.60
N GLU A 44 1.59 4.89 11.90
CA GLU A 44 0.46 4.46 12.78
C GLU A 44 -0.68 5.51 12.86
N LYS A 45 -0.78 6.40 11.87
CA LYS A 45 -1.75 7.48 11.81
C LYS A 45 -2.94 7.01 10.96
N VAL A 46 -4.12 7.12 11.55
CA VAL A 46 -5.37 7.04 10.80
C VAL A 46 -5.39 8.21 9.80
N THR A 47 -5.54 7.91 8.52
CA THR A 47 -5.59 8.89 7.42
C THR A 47 -6.81 8.66 6.54
N THR A 48 -7.02 9.51 5.55
CA THR A 48 -8.06 9.38 4.52
C THR A 48 -7.43 9.41 3.12
N ILE A 49 -8.17 8.98 2.10
CA ILE A 49 -7.66 8.97 0.71
C ILE A 49 -7.41 10.40 0.26
N LYS A 50 -8.31 11.31 0.66
CA LYS A 50 -8.20 12.74 0.42
C LYS A 50 -6.89 13.31 0.99
N ASP A 51 -6.55 12.99 2.23
CA ASP A 51 -5.31 13.47 2.86
C ASP A 51 -4.08 12.92 2.15
N MET A 52 -4.08 11.64 1.77
CA MET A 52 -2.99 11.04 1.01
C MET A 52 -2.77 11.72 -0.34
N TYR A 53 -3.85 12.03 -1.09
CA TYR A 53 -3.73 12.79 -2.34
C TYR A 53 -3.16 14.20 -2.12
N ALA A 54 -3.56 14.88 -1.04
CA ALA A 54 -3.02 16.20 -0.69
C ALA A 54 -1.53 16.15 -0.37
N ASP A 55 -1.06 15.04 0.22
CA ASP A 55 0.35 14.77 0.52
C ASP A 55 1.16 14.26 -0.69
N GLY A 56 0.56 14.22 -1.88
CA GLY A 56 1.23 13.85 -3.13
C GLY A 56 1.27 12.35 -3.41
N TRP A 57 0.50 11.54 -2.69
CA TRP A 57 0.32 10.13 -3.00
C TRP A 57 -0.66 9.93 -4.15
N LYS A 58 -0.47 8.86 -4.92
CA LYS A 58 -1.34 8.46 -6.02
C LYS A 58 -1.84 7.05 -5.81
N PHE A 59 -3.12 6.83 -6.10
CA PHE A 59 -3.68 5.49 -6.14
C PHE A 59 -3.08 4.68 -7.29
N LYS A 60 -2.66 3.45 -6.97
CA LYS A 60 -2.11 2.49 -7.94
C LYS A 60 -2.96 1.25 -8.08
N GLY A 61 -3.72 0.88 -7.06
CA GLY A 61 -4.59 -0.27 -7.12
C GLY A 61 -5.24 -0.59 -5.78
N SER A 62 -6.16 -1.56 -5.80
CA SER A 62 -6.83 -2.05 -4.61
C SER A 62 -7.01 -3.55 -4.70
N TYR A 63 -6.95 -4.23 -3.56
CA TYR A 63 -7.27 -5.65 -3.49
C TYR A 63 -8.06 -5.96 -2.23
N ARG A 64 -8.82 -7.06 -2.28
CA ARG A 64 -9.59 -7.56 -1.14
C ARG A 64 -9.05 -8.90 -0.72
N THR A 65 -9.03 -9.14 0.58
CA THR A 65 -8.68 -10.43 1.15
C THR A 65 -9.72 -10.85 2.17
N ASN A 66 -9.96 -12.15 2.22
CA ASN A 66 -10.89 -12.77 3.13
C ASN A 66 -10.09 -13.48 4.21
N MET A 67 -10.44 -13.23 5.46
CA MET A 67 -10.01 -14.04 6.57
C MET A 67 -10.98 -15.19 6.73
N TYR A 68 -10.44 -16.40 6.69
CA TYR A 68 -11.17 -17.63 6.85
C TYR A 68 -10.94 -18.17 8.26
N GLU A 69 -11.99 -18.68 8.88
CA GLU A 69 -11.84 -19.53 10.05
C GLU A 69 -11.46 -20.93 9.56
N ALA A 70 -10.40 -21.51 10.13
CA ALA A 70 -10.02 -22.88 9.83
C ALA A 70 -11.09 -23.81 10.43
N GLY A 71 -12.02 -24.27 9.60
CA GLY A 71 -13.01 -25.26 9.98
C GLY A 71 -12.36 -26.63 10.20
N GLY A 72 -12.46 -27.17 11.41
CA GLY A 72 -12.02 -28.53 11.72
C GLY A 72 -12.76 -29.58 10.86
N GLN A 73 -12.01 -30.61 10.44
CA GLN A 73 -12.27 -31.92 9.83
C GLN A 73 -13.48 -32.17 8.87
N TYR A 74 -14.53 -31.35 8.81
CA TYR A 74 -15.69 -31.57 7.95
C TYR A 74 -16.22 -30.27 7.32
N ARG A 75 -15.75 -30.00 6.09
CA ARG A 75 -16.37 -29.18 5.03
C ARG A 75 -16.70 -27.71 5.35
N GLY A 76 -15.81 -26.84 4.86
CA GLY A 76 -16.14 -25.46 4.45
C GLY A 76 -15.30 -24.41 5.17
N THR A 77 -14.56 -23.62 4.40
CA THR A 77 -13.92 -22.40 4.91
C THR A 77 -15.00 -21.32 5.00
N LYS A 78 -15.33 -20.89 6.23
CA LYS A 78 -16.24 -19.76 6.43
C LYS A 78 -15.45 -18.46 6.36
N VAL A 79 -15.84 -17.53 5.49
CA VAL A 79 -15.34 -16.15 5.54
C VAL A 79 -15.88 -15.52 6.82
N ILE A 80 -14.98 -15.12 7.70
CA ILE A 80 -15.32 -14.45 8.95
C ILE A 80 -15.09 -12.94 8.89
N LYS A 81 -14.26 -12.48 7.94
CA LYS A 81 -14.01 -11.05 7.73
C LYS A 81 -13.47 -10.78 6.34
N GLU A 82 -13.96 -9.73 5.68
CA GLU A 82 -13.40 -9.19 4.45
C GLU A 82 -12.59 -7.93 4.78
N TYR A 83 -11.44 -7.80 4.15
CA TYR A 83 -10.54 -6.65 4.30
C TYR A 83 -10.23 -6.07 2.93
N THR A 84 -10.38 -4.75 2.80
CA THR A 84 -10.01 -4.00 1.60
C THR A 84 -8.72 -3.24 1.86
N TYR A 85 -7.78 -3.34 0.93
CA TYR A 85 -6.50 -2.66 0.94
C TYR A 85 -6.36 -1.77 -0.30
N LEU A 86 -5.75 -0.60 -0.11
CA LEU A 86 -5.34 0.31 -1.17
C LEU A 86 -3.82 0.31 -1.28
N VAL A 87 -3.33 0.35 -2.50
CA VAL A 87 -1.92 0.56 -2.82
C VAL A 87 -1.78 1.99 -3.30
N MET A 88 -0.99 2.76 -2.57
CA MET A 88 -0.69 4.16 -2.85
C MET A 88 0.81 4.29 -3.08
N GLU A 89 1.21 5.11 -4.04
CA GLU A 89 2.60 5.40 -4.35
C GLU A 89 2.82 6.90 -4.32
N LYS A 90 3.89 7.34 -3.65
CA LYS A 90 4.26 8.74 -3.57
C LYS A 90 5.04 9.11 -4.82
N GLU A 91 4.61 10.16 -5.49
CA GLU A 91 5.41 10.72 -6.57
C GLU A 91 6.65 11.39 -5.97
N ASP A 92 7.84 10.90 -6.33
CA ASP A 92 9.07 11.63 -6.11
C ASP A 92 9.00 12.93 -6.93
N LYS A 93 9.16 14.07 -6.25
CA LYS A 93 9.25 15.39 -6.90
C LYS A 93 10.63 15.62 -7.49
#